data_AF-A0A0T5ZWZ6-F1
#
_entry.id   AF-A0A0T5ZWZ6-F1
#
_cell.length_a   1.000
_cell.length_b   1.000
_cell.length_c   1.000
_cell.angle_alpha   90.00
_cell.angle_beta   90.00
_cell.angle_gamma   90.00
#
_symmetry.space_group_name_H-M   'P 1'
#
loop_
_entity.id
_entity.type
_entity.pdbx_description
1 polymer ?
#
loop_
_entity_poly.entity_id
_entity_poly.type
_entity_poly.pdbx_seq_one_letter_code
_entity_poly.pdbx_strand_id
1 'polypeptide(L)'
;MPLNRIAGASETERLTGFVHGKEASDLEERFARALDRAGKDYRFEYLVLSNVGLPGEENQIDFVVEDIYPVEIDGNFTHKSAEQKAHDQQRDAILNEQLSDWGWYPIDRIPGDFLETQEAANQIVGEKF
;
A
#
# COMPACT_ATOMS: atom_id res chain seq x y z
N MET A 1 -1.10 18.04 19.98
CA MET A 1 0.33 17.66 19.96
C MET A 1 0.70 17.49 18.48
N PRO A 2 1.58 18.31 17.87
CA PRO A 2 1.99 18.04 16.49
C PRO A 2 3.15 17.04 16.48
N LEU A 3 2.98 15.97 15.69
CA LEU A 3 3.98 14.94 15.42
C LEU A 3 5.05 15.47 14.46
N ASN A 4 6.27 15.02 14.72
CA ASN A 4 7.53 15.46 14.13
C ASN A 4 7.59 15.09 12.63
N ARG A 5 7.13 15.99 11.74
CA ARG A 5 7.18 15.79 10.28
C ARG A 5 8.63 15.87 9.81
N ILE A 6 9.14 14.76 9.26
CA ILE A 6 10.51 14.67 8.75
C ILE A 6 10.61 15.59 7.53
N ALA A 7 11.52 16.56 7.61
CA ALA A 7 11.78 17.57 6.58
C ALA A 7 12.45 16.93 5.36
N GLY A 8 11.63 16.42 4.43
CA GLY A 8 12.07 15.92 3.13
C GLY A 8 11.05 16.11 2.00
N ALA A 9 9.81 16.50 2.32
CA ALA A 9 8.83 16.87 1.31
C ALA A 9 9.22 18.21 0.68
N SER A 10 9.38 18.25 -0.65
CA SER A 10 9.44 19.52 -1.36
C SER A 10 8.26 20.40 -0.92
N GLU A 11 8.47 21.70 -0.70
CA GLU A 11 7.47 22.64 -0.19
C GLU A 11 6.18 22.76 -1.06
N THR A 12 6.05 21.95 -2.12
CA THR A 12 4.99 21.96 -3.12
C THR A 12 4.01 20.79 -2.98
N GLU A 13 4.38 19.68 -2.36
CA GLU A 13 3.48 18.54 -2.12
C GLU A 13 2.71 18.76 -0.82
N ARG A 14 1.55 19.41 -0.90
CA ARG A 14 0.65 19.52 0.24
C ARG A 14 -0.04 18.17 0.49
N LEU A 15 0.63 17.25 1.16
CA LEU A 15 0.03 16.02 1.68
C LEU A 15 -0.91 16.36 2.83
N THR A 16 -2.06 15.71 2.84
CA THR A 16 -3.14 15.93 3.80
C THR A 16 -3.05 14.98 5.00
N GLY A 17 -2.36 13.85 4.83
CA GLY A 17 -2.35 12.71 5.75
C GLY A 17 -3.58 11.81 5.61
N PHE A 18 -4.33 11.93 4.50
CA PHE A 18 -5.57 11.19 4.31
C PHE A 18 -5.76 10.70 2.88
N VAL A 19 -6.33 9.49 2.76
CA VAL A 19 -6.83 8.91 1.50
C VAL A 19 -8.29 8.51 1.72
N HIS A 20 -9.20 9.05 0.90
CA HIS A 20 -10.65 8.82 1.02
C HIS A 20 -11.23 9.04 2.45
N GLY A 21 -10.64 9.98 3.21
CA GLY A 21 -11.07 10.29 4.57
C GLY A 21 -10.53 9.36 5.66
N LYS A 22 -9.69 8.38 5.31
CA LYS A 22 -8.94 7.54 6.24
C LYS A 22 -7.52 8.05 6.40
N GLU A 23 -6.92 7.85 7.57
CA GLU A 23 -5.53 8.23 7.84
C GLU A 23 -4.60 7.44 6.91
N ALA A 24 -3.62 8.13 6.33
CA ALA A 24 -2.67 7.52 5.41
C ALA A 24 -1.28 8.11 5.66
N SER A 25 -0.25 7.29 5.50
CA SER A 25 1.13 7.75 5.46
C SER A 25 1.40 8.61 4.23
N ASP A 26 2.49 9.37 4.28
CA ASP A 26 2.93 10.21 3.16
C ASP A 26 3.16 9.38 1.87
N LEU A 27 3.60 8.12 2.00
CA LEU A 27 3.85 7.21 0.88
C LEU A 27 2.54 6.73 0.24
N GLU A 28 1.59 6.32 1.07
CA GLU A 28 0.27 5.86 0.63
C GLU A 28 -0.52 7.00 -0.01
N GLU A 29 -0.48 8.21 0.55
CA GLU A 29 -1.13 9.36 -0.06
C GLU A 29 -0.52 9.73 -1.42
N ARG A 30 0.81 9.65 -1.58
CA ARG A 30 1.45 9.84 -2.88
C ARG A 30 1.02 8.78 -3.90
N PHE A 31 0.94 7.52 -3.47
CA PHE A 31 0.49 6.43 -4.32
C PHE A 31 -0.97 6.62 -4.75
N ALA A 32 -1.85 6.93 -3.80
CA ALA A 32 -3.26 7.27 -4.05
C ALA A 32 -3.40 8.42 -5.07
N ARG A 33 -2.65 9.51 -4.89
CA ARG A 33 -2.63 10.63 -5.83
C ARG A 33 -2.13 10.25 -7.22
N ALA A 34 -1.16 9.34 -7.30
CA ALA A 34 -0.64 8.84 -8.57
C ALA A 34 -1.72 8.01 -9.29
N LEU A 35 -2.47 7.18 -8.57
CA LEU A 35 -3.62 6.43 -9.10
C LEU A 35 -4.74 7.37 -9.57
N ASP A 36 -5.12 8.37 -8.76
CA ASP A 36 -6.10 9.40 -9.12
C ASP A 36 -5.69 10.12 -10.42
N ARG A 37 -4.41 10.49 -10.52
CA ARG A 37 -3.86 11.16 -11.71
C ARG A 37 -3.90 10.25 -12.95
N ALA A 38 -3.63 8.96 -12.78
CA ALA A 38 -3.70 7.97 -13.85
C ALA A 38 -5.15 7.59 -14.24
N GLY A 39 -6.15 8.06 -13.48
CA GLY A 39 -7.56 7.73 -13.69
C GLY A 39 -7.86 6.28 -13.32
N LYS A 40 -7.13 5.71 -12.35
CA LYS A 40 -7.30 4.35 -11.87
C LYS A 40 -8.26 4.33 -10.71
N ASP A 41 -9.26 3.45 -10.79
CA ASP A 41 -10.13 3.17 -9.65
C ASP A 41 -9.35 2.36 -8.61
N TYR A 42 -9.47 2.72 -7.33
CA TYR A 42 -8.85 1.96 -6.26
C TYR A 42 -9.63 2.01 -4.95
N ARG A 43 -9.43 0.99 -4.12
CA ARG A 43 -9.92 0.93 -2.74
C ARG A 43 -8.74 1.04 -1.80
N PHE A 44 -8.83 1.93 -0.83
CA PHE A 44 -7.82 2.10 0.22
C PHE A 44 -8.22 1.33 1.48
N GLU A 45 -7.26 0.62 2.07
CA GLU A 45 -7.44 -0.19 3.28
C GLU A 45 -8.57 -1.22 3.10
N TYR A 46 -8.42 -2.08 2.09
CA TYR A 46 -9.41 -3.10 1.75
C TYR A 46 -9.31 -4.30 2.68
N LEU A 47 -10.38 -4.54 3.45
CA LEU A 47 -10.47 -5.71 4.32
C LEU A 47 -10.87 -6.94 3.49
N VAL A 48 -9.98 -7.92 3.42
CA VAL A 48 -10.24 -9.25 2.88
C VAL A 48 -10.96 -10.08 3.94
N LEU A 49 -12.26 -10.30 3.73
CA LEU A 49 -13.06 -11.19 4.56
C LEU A 49 -12.72 -12.65 4.23
N SER A 50 -11.58 -13.13 4.70
CA SER A 50 -11.22 -14.55 4.60
C SER A 50 -11.54 -15.27 5.91
N ASN A 51 -11.87 -16.56 5.81
CA ASN A 51 -11.94 -17.48 6.96
C ASN A 51 -10.55 -18.02 7.35
N VAL A 52 -9.51 -17.62 6.62
CA VAL A 52 -8.15 -18.14 6.70
C VAL A 52 -7.23 -16.94 6.94
N GLY A 53 -7.03 -16.60 8.20
CA GLY A 53 -6.17 -15.50 8.63
C GLY A 53 -5.32 -15.93 9.82
N LEU A 54 -4.21 -15.23 10.04
CA LEU A 54 -3.43 -15.43 11.25
C LEU A 54 -4.24 -14.95 12.47
N PRO A 55 -4.29 -15.71 13.58
CA PRO A 55 -5.08 -15.33 14.74
C PRO A 55 -4.66 -13.96 15.29
N GLY A 56 -5.58 -13.00 15.27
CA GLY A 56 -5.33 -11.64 15.76
C GLY A 56 -4.83 -10.65 14.71
N GLU A 57 -4.75 -11.05 13.43
CA GLU A 57 -4.46 -10.13 12.33
C GLU A 57 -5.71 -9.81 11.50
N GLU A 58 -5.88 -8.54 11.17
CA GLU A 58 -6.81 -8.12 10.15
C GLU A 58 -6.18 -8.40 8.78
N ASN A 59 -6.87 -9.18 7.96
CA ASN A 59 -6.49 -9.48 6.58
C ASN A 59 -6.77 -8.25 5.70
N GLN A 60 -6.05 -7.16 5.95
CA GLN A 60 -6.23 -5.88 5.26
C GLN A 60 -5.12 -5.69 4.24
N ILE A 61 -5.48 -5.18 3.07
CA ILE A 61 -4.57 -4.80 1.98
C ILE A 61 -4.63 -3.29 1.83
N ASP A 62 -3.49 -2.62 1.76
CA ASP A 62 -3.42 -1.14 1.68
C ASP A 62 -4.18 -0.59 0.48
N PHE A 63 -3.98 -1.19 -0.70
CA PHE A 63 -4.66 -0.77 -1.93
C PHE A 63 -5.17 -1.97 -2.73
N VAL A 64 -6.34 -1.82 -3.34
CA VAL A 64 -6.79 -2.68 -4.42
C VAL A 64 -7.11 -1.81 -5.63
N VAL A 65 -6.29 -1.92 -6.67
CA VAL A 65 -6.40 -1.15 -7.91
C VAL A 65 -7.23 -1.94 -8.93
N GLU A 66 -8.15 -1.27 -9.62
CA GLU A 66 -9.08 -1.85 -10.61
C GLU A 66 -9.81 -3.12 -10.12
N ASP A 67 -10.09 -3.19 -8.82
CA ASP A 67 -10.77 -4.31 -8.13
C ASP A 67 -10.07 -5.69 -8.24
N ILE A 68 -8.87 -5.78 -8.82
CA ILE A 68 -8.19 -7.07 -9.03
C ILE A 68 -6.68 -7.05 -8.73
N TYR A 69 -6.08 -5.87 -8.54
CA TYR A 69 -4.65 -5.71 -8.26
C TYR A 69 -4.43 -5.29 -6.81
N PRO A 70 -4.18 -6.24 -5.90
CA PRO A 70 -3.84 -5.93 -4.52
C PRO A 70 -2.39 -5.43 -4.41
N VAL A 71 -2.20 -4.33 -3.69
CA VAL A 71 -0.93 -3.63 -3.54
C VAL A 71 -0.73 -3.26 -2.07
N GLU A 72 0.48 -3.50 -1.57
CA GLU A 72 0.91 -3.14 -0.22
C GLU A 72 2.09 -2.16 -0.31
N ILE A 73 2.06 -1.11 0.49
CA ILE A 73 3.10 -0.08 0.54
C ILE A 73 4.00 -0.36 1.72
N ASP A 74 5.20 -0.86 1.45
CA ASP A 74 6.14 -1.23 2.50
C ASP A 74 6.99 -0.04 2.93
N GLY A 75 6.71 0.54 4.10
CA GLY A 75 7.54 1.60 4.69
C GLY A 75 8.99 1.13 4.89
N ASN A 76 9.96 2.01 4.61
CA ASN A 76 11.42 1.74 4.53
C ASN A 76 11.88 0.39 5.10
N PHE A 77 12.13 -0.53 4.17
CA PHE A 77 12.52 -1.93 4.36
C PHE A 77 13.83 -2.13 5.16
N THR A 78 14.56 -1.04 5.43
CA THR A 78 15.87 -1.02 6.07
C THR A 78 15.86 -1.43 7.54
N HIS A 79 14.69 -1.54 8.19
CA HIS A 79 14.59 -1.90 9.61
C HIS A 79 13.72 -3.12 9.95
N LYS A 80 13.10 -3.79 8.98
CA LYS A 80 12.30 -5.00 9.27
C LYS A 80 13.18 -6.17 9.71
N SER A 81 12.87 -6.78 10.86
CA SER A 81 13.55 -8.00 11.33
C SER A 81 13.27 -9.19 10.40
N ALA A 82 14.11 -10.22 10.46
CA ALA A 82 13.88 -11.44 9.69
C ALA A 82 12.55 -12.12 10.04
N GLU A 83 12.10 -12.02 11.30
CA GLU A 83 10.81 -12.56 11.72
C GLU A 83 9.64 -11.78 11.13
N GLN A 84 9.72 -10.44 11.05
CA GLN A 84 8.68 -9.61 10.42
C GLN A 84 8.55 -9.95 8.93
N LYS A 85 9.67 -10.15 8.22
CA LYS A 85 9.65 -10.56 6.82
C LYS A 85 9.04 -11.95 6.61
N ALA A 86 9.37 -12.90 7.48
CA ALA A 86 8.81 -14.24 7.41
C ALA A 86 7.29 -14.23 7.70
N HIS A 87 6.87 -13.40 8.64
CA HIS A 87 5.45 -13.22 8.97
C HIS A 87 4.66 -12.60 7.83
N ASP A 88 5.17 -11.50 7.25
CA ASP A 88 4.59 -10.84 6.07
C ASP A 88 4.46 -11.83 4.90
N GLN A 89 5.50 -12.63 4.64
CA GLN A 89 5.46 -13.66 3.59
C GLN A 89 4.42 -14.76 3.84
N GLN A 90 4.24 -15.17 5.10
CA GLN A 90 3.24 -16.17 5.45
C GLN A 90 1.82 -15.61 5.29
N ARG A 91 1.58 -14.37 5.74
CA ARG A 91 0.31 -13.68 5.56
C ARG A 91 -0.02 -13.55 4.07
N ASP A 92 0.92 -13.07 3.27
CA ASP A 92 0.74 -12.90 1.84
C ASP A 92 0.48 -14.22 1.13
N ALA A 93 1.14 -15.31 1.52
CA ALA A 93 0.88 -16.62 0.94
C ALA A 93 -0.58 -17.06 1.17
N ILE A 94 -1.09 -16.91 2.39
CA ILE A 94 -2.47 -17.24 2.75
C ILE A 94 -3.47 -16.36 1.98
N LEU A 95 -3.20 -15.05 1.94
CA LEU A 95 -4.06 -14.11 1.20
C LEU A 95 -4.03 -14.40 -0.30
N ASN A 96 -2.86 -14.68 -0.88
CA ASN A 96 -2.72 -14.97 -2.29
C ASN A 96 -3.47 -16.23 -2.72
N GLU A 97 -3.55 -17.25 -1.88
CA GLU A 97 -4.42 -18.41 -2.15
C GLU A 97 -5.90 -17.98 -2.26
N GLN A 98 -6.38 -17.18 -1.30
CA GLN A 98 -7.75 -16.68 -1.31
C GLN A 98 -8.05 -15.74 -2.49
N LEU A 99 -7.11 -14.86 -2.83
CA LEU A 99 -7.20 -13.90 -3.92
C LEU A 99 -7.19 -14.63 -5.27
N SER A 100 -6.35 -15.65 -5.43
CA SER A 100 -6.32 -16.50 -6.61
C SER A 100 -7.65 -17.22 -6.82
N ASP A 101 -8.31 -17.70 -5.76
CA ASP A 101 -9.65 -18.29 -5.84
C ASP A 101 -10.71 -17.30 -6.34
N TRP A 102 -10.50 -15.99 -6.11
CA TRP A 102 -11.35 -14.91 -6.64
C TRP A 102 -10.93 -14.43 -8.03
N GLY A 103 -9.85 -14.98 -8.59
CA GLY A 103 -9.29 -14.58 -9.89
C GLY A 103 -8.51 -13.26 -9.85
N TRP A 104 -8.05 -12.83 -8.68
CA TRP A 104 -7.24 -11.61 -8.51
C TRP A 104 -5.76 -11.90 -8.72
N TYR A 105 -4.98 -10.85 -8.93
CA TYR A 105 -3.53 -10.94 -8.95
C TYR A 105 -2.96 -11.16 -7.53
N PRO A 106 -1.76 -11.74 -7.41
CA PRO A 106 -1.08 -11.81 -6.13
C PRO A 106 -0.73 -10.40 -5.61
N ILE A 107 -0.65 -10.27 -4.30
CA ILE A 107 -0.24 -9.05 -3.60
C ILE A 107 1.12 -8.60 -4.12
N ASP A 108 1.18 -7.36 -4.62
CA ASP A 108 2.42 -6.70 -5.02
C ASP A 108 2.87 -5.72 -3.93
N ARG A 109 4.07 -5.94 -3.39
CA ARG A 109 4.65 -5.05 -2.37
C ARG A 109 5.51 -4.00 -3.04
N ILE A 110 5.14 -2.73 -2.94
CA ILE A 110 5.92 -1.60 -3.43
C ILE A 110 6.75 -1.04 -2.27
N PRO A 111 8.09 -1.11 -2.33
CA PRO A 111 8.94 -0.50 -1.32
C PRO A 111 8.78 1.03 -1.31
N GLY A 112 8.73 1.60 -0.11
CA GLY A 112 8.58 3.04 0.11
C GLY A 112 9.67 3.89 -0.55
N ASP A 113 10.86 3.33 -0.77
CA ASP A 113 11.96 3.97 -1.51
C ASP A 113 11.54 4.39 -2.93
N PHE A 114 10.55 3.71 -3.54
CA PHE A 114 10.01 4.06 -4.86
C PHE A 114 8.89 5.10 -4.82
N LEU A 115 8.47 5.51 -3.61
CA LEU A 115 7.37 6.44 -3.35
C LEU A 115 7.83 7.66 -2.53
N GLU A 116 9.15 7.90 -2.43
CA GLU A 116 9.73 9.03 -1.71
C GLU A 116 9.29 10.39 -2.25
N THR A 117 8.90 10.46 -3.53
CA THR A 117 8.38 11.67 -4.17
C THR A 117 7.13 11.36 -5.00
N GLN A 118 6.26 12.35 -5.19
CA GLN A 118 5.09 12.20 -6.08
C GLN A 118 5.50 11.83 -7.51
N GLU A 119 6.64 12.32 -8.00
CA GLU A 119 7.13 12.01 -9.34
C GLU A 119 7.49 10.52 -9.47
N ALA A 120 8.17 9.96 -8.47
CA ALA A 120 8.48 8.53 -8.43
C ALA A 120 7.20 7.69 -8.34
N ALA A 121 6.25 8.10 -7.49
CA ALA A 121 4.94 7.45 -7.40
C ALA A 121 4.18 7.46 -8.75
N ASN A 122 4.18 8.60 -9.45
CA ASN A 122 3.55 8.71 -10.76
C ASN A 122 4.20 7.79 -11.79
N GLN A 123 5.53 7.67 -11.78
CA GLN A 123 6.25 6.79 -12.69
C GLN A 123 5.89 5.33 -12.44
N ILE A 124 5.95 4.89 -11.18
CA ILE A 124 5.63 3.50 -10.82
C ILE A 124 4.20 3.15 -11.20
N VAL A 125 3.24 4.03 -10.91
CA VAL A 125 1.84 3.79 -11.29
C VAL A 125 1.70 3.70 -12.82
N GLY A 126 2.29 4.64 -13.57
CA GLY A 126 2.20 4.64 -15.03
C GLY A 126 2.92 3.48 -15.73
N GLU A 127 3.90 2.85 -15.07
CA GLU A 127 4.59 1.66 -15.57
C GLU A 127 3.85 0.36 -15.23
N LYS A 128 3.15 0.31 -14.08
CA LYS A 128 2.53 -0.91 -13.55
C LYS A 128 1.03 -1.06 -13.84
N PHE A 129 0.27 0.03 -13.93
CA PHE A 129 -1.19 0.02 -14.02
C PHE A 129 -1.70 0.82 -15.23
#